data_AF-A0A1V3X384-F1
#
_entry.id   AF-A0A1V3X384-F1
#
_cell.length_a   1.000
_cell.length_b   1.000
_cell.length_c   1.000
_cell.angle_alpha   90.00
_cell.angle_beta   90.00
_cell.angle_gamma   90.00
#
_symmetry.space_group_name_H-M   'P 1'
#
loop_
_entity.id
_entity.type
_entity.pdbx_description
1 polymer ?
#
loop_
_entity_poly.entity_id
_entity_poly.type
_entity_poly.pdbx_seq_one_letter_code
_entity_poly.pdbx_strand_id
1 'polypeptide(L)'
;MTAAGPYDRWPLGRGFERYYGFLGGDTHQYYPDLVRDNSQTEPEATPEQGYHLTPDLVNKAKAMIADAKQVAPDKPFFLYFAPGATHSPHHVPKQWADRYAGKFDAGWEAYRQRVFTRQRELGLLPATAELSAPDPDVADWETLPADERRLYARMMEVFAGFLEHTDHYIGELVQFLKDLHEYDNTVIMLVSDNGASAEGGPTGSVTEVRFFNNVADTVEEGLARIDEIGGPTVFNHFPWGWTHAGNTPFRRWKRETYRGGSSDPLIVTWPRGIAARGEVRSQYAHLIDMVPTVLEALRIDPPTSIGGVTQSPIEGVSFAHTFDDAAAPPGTSPSTSRCWATARSTTTGGAPYVLGRERRSPNPLTSSAT
;
A
#
# COMPACT_ATOMS: atom_id res chain seq x y z
N MET A 1 -22.46 -0.95 -9.13
CA MET A 1 -22.92 -2.32 -8.76
C MET A 1 -24.33 -2.20 -8.19
N THR A 2 -25.24 -3.15 -8.44
CA THR A 2 -26.64 -3.05 -7.97
C THR A 2 -26.89 -4.03 -6.81
N ALA A 3 -27.90 -3.76 -5.98
CA ALA A 3 -28.36 -4.68 -4.94
C ALA A 3 -29.00 -5.97 -5.49
N ALA A 4 -29.14 -6.09 -6.81
CA ALA A 4 -29.66 -7.28 -7.48
C ALA A 4 -28.55 -8.25 -7.93
N GLY A 5 -27.28 -7.92 -7.73
CA GLY A 5 -26.15 -8.72 -8.20
C GLY A 5 -25.87 -8.56 -9.72
N PRO A 6 -25.04 -9.44 -10.30
CA PRO A 6 -24.38 -10.60 -9.69
C PRO A 6 -23.27 -10.23 -8.70
N TYR A 7 -23.03 -11.10 -7.70
CA TYR A 7 -22.01 -10.94 -6.65
C TYR A 7 -20.75 -11.79 -6.89
N ASP A 8 -20.59 -12.35 -8.08
CA ASP A 8 -19.47 -13.21 -8.48
C ASP A 8 -18.11 -12.51 -8.35
N ARG A 9 -18.08 -11.19 -8.55
CA ARG A 9 -16.85 -10.38 -8.42
C ARG A 9 -16.64 -9.79 -7.02
N TRP A 10 -17.59 -9.96 -6.11
CA TRP A 10 -17.52 -9.46 -4.74
C TRP A 10 -16.68 -10.42 -3.87
N PRO A 11 -16.22 -9.98 -2.69
CA PRO A 11 -15.36 -10.79 -1.82
C PRO A 11 -15.88 -12.20 -1.55
N LEU A 12 -17.17 -12.35 -1.22
CA LEU A 12 -17.77 -13.67 -0.98
C LEU A 12 -17.83 -14.55 -2.25
N GLY A 13 -17.90 -13.93 -3.44
CA GLY A 13 -17.78 -14.63 -4.73
C GLY A 13 -16.35 -15.05 -5.08
N ARG A 14 -15.34 -14.55 -4.34
CA ARG A 14 -13.92 -14.82 -4.54
C ARG A 14 -13.28 -15.67 -3.43
N GLY A 15 -14.10 -16.35 -2.64
CA GLY A 15 -13.63 -17.35 -1.66
C GLY A 15 -13.53 -16.86 -0.22
N PHE A 16 -13.86 -15.59 0.07
CA PHE A 16 -13.97 -15.13 1.46
C PHE A 16 -15.29 -15.60 2.08
N GLU A 17 -15.28 -16.10 3.32
CA GLU A 17 -16.53 -16.47 3.99
C GLU A 17 -17.26 -15.27 4.58
N ARG A 18 -16.52 -14.22 4.98
CA ARG A 18 -17.03 -12.96 5.54
C ARG A 18 -16.34 -11.76 4.91
N TYR A 19 -17.03 -10.64 4.86
CA TYR A 19 -16.48 -9.37 4.40
C TYR A 19 -17.08 -8.19 5.14
N TYR A 20 -16.22 -7.24 5.49
CA TYR A 20 -16.60 -5.92 5.96
C TYR A 20 -15.58 -4.89 5.48
N GLY A 21 -16.04 -3.83 4.82
CA GLY A 21 -15.18 -2.77 4.28
C GLY A 21 -15.83 -2.08 3.09
N PHE A 22 -15.04 -1.37 2.30
CA PHE A 22 -15.49 -0.62 1.13
C PHE A 22 -14.98 -1.27 -0.17
N LEU A 23 -15.77 -1.19 -1.25
CA LEU A 23 -15.40 -1.80 -2.56
C LEU A 23 -14.71 -0.82 -3.52
N GLY A 24 -14.72 0.48 -3.19
CA GLY A 24 -14.07 1.53 -3.97
C GLY A 24 -12.55 1.43 -3.95
N GLY A 25 -11.89 2.19 -4.82
CA GLY A 25 -10.42 2.35 -4.77
C GLY A 25 -9.96 3.19 -3.58
N ASP A 26 -10.87 4.00 -3.03
CA ASP A 26 -10.73 4.83 -1.85
C ASP A 26 -12.10 4.96 -1.15
N THR A 27 -12.11 5.57 0.03
CA THR A 27 -13.33 5.94 0.73
C THR A 27 -13.09 7.04 1.77
N HIS A 28 -14.14 7.73 2.18
CA HIS A 28 -14.07 8.71 3.25
C HIS A 28 -13.87 8.02 4.61
N GLN A 29 -12.90 8.42 5.42
CA GLN A 29 -12.59 7.67 6.66
C GLN A 29 -13.57 7.93 7.80
N TYR A 30 -14.40 8.98 7.68
CA TYR A 30 -15.44 9.34 8.66
C TYR A 30 -16.88 9.04 8.18
N TYR A 31 -17.08 8.90 6.87
CA TYR A 31 -18.39 8.66 6.24
C TYR A 31 -18.23 7.64 5.09
N PRO A 32 -17.71 6.44 5.36
CA PRO A 32 -17.35 5.47 4.34
C PRO A 32 -18.57 4.81 3.70
N ASP A 33 -18.45 4.43 2.42
CA ASP A 33 -19.39 3.55 1.73
C ASP A 33 -19.07 2.08 2.06
N LEU A 34 -19.83 1.49 2.98
CA LEU A 34 -19.52 0.16 3.52
C LEU A 34 -20.42 -0.95 3.00
N VAL A 35 -19.81 -2.13 2.89
CA VAL A 35 -20.46 -3.38 2.54
C VAL A 35 -20.15 -4.42 3.61
N ARG A 36 -21.17 -5.18 4.02
CA ARG A 36 -21.07 -6.37 4.85
C ARG A 36 -21.72 -7.56 4.13
N ASP A 37 -20.94 -8.60 3.85
CA ASP A 37 -21.41 -9.89 3.28
C ASP A 37 -22.39 -9.72 2.09
N ASN A 38 -22.00 -8.93 1.09
CA ASN A 38 -22.79 -8.56 -0.10
C ASN A 38 -23.99 -7.61 0.12
N SER A 39 -24.16 -7.05 1.32
CA SER A 39 -25.18 -6.05 1.62
C SER A 39 -24.53 -4.70 1.92
N GLN A 40 -25.11 -3.61 1.42
CA GLN A 40 -24.74 -2.26 1.87
C GLN A 40 -25.01 -2.13 3.37
N THR A 41 -24.13 -1.44 4.09
CA THR A 41 -24.27 -1.18 5.52
C THR A 41 -23.75 0.21 5.84
N GLU A 42 -24.22 0.77 6.94
CA GLU A 42 -23.74 2.05 7.45
C GLU A 42 -22.77 1.83 8.63
N PRO A 43 -21.90 2.80 8.92
CA PRO A 43 -21.19 2.90 10.20
C PRO A 43 -22.13 2.80 11.41
N GLU A 44 -21.64 2.19 12.50
CA GLU A 44 -22.40 2.05 13.75
C GLU A 44 -22.40 3.32 14.62
N ALA A 45 -21.56 4.31 14.27
CA ALA A 45 -21.44 5.59 14.97
C ALA A 45 -21.12 6.73 13.99
N THR A 46 -21.39 7.96 14.39
CA THR A 46 -20.99 9.16 13.64
C THR A 46 -19.61 9.68 14.06
N PRO A 47 -18.96 10.55 13.27
CA PRO A 47 -17.68 11.16 13.66
C PRO A 47 -17.75 11.93 14.98
N GLU A 48 -18.89 12.58 15.27
CA GLU A 48 -19.13 13.28 16.54
C GLU A 48 -19.20 12.32 17.74
N GLN A 49 -19.53 11.04 17.48
CA GLN A 49 -19.51 9.96 18.46
C GLN A 49 -18.13 9.24 18.52
N GLY A 50 -17.13 9.75 17.80
CA GLY A 50 -15.78 9.21 17.76
C GLY A 50 -15.55 8.15 16.67
N TYR A 51 -16.43 8.05 15.67
CA TYR A 51 -16.25 7.12 14.56
C TYR A 51 -15.03 7.46 13.70
N HIS A 52 -14.30 6.42 13.33
CA HIS A 52 -13.30 6.44 12.27
C HIS A 52 -13.19 5.03 11.67
N LEU A 53 -12.96 4.93 10.36
CA LEU A 53 -12.95 3.66 9.65
C LEU A 53 -11.88 2.68 10.15
N THR A 54 -10.63 3.13 10.36
CA THR A 54 -9.54 2.26 10.85
C THR A 54 -9.88 1.45 12.12
N PRO A 55 -10.29 2.06 13.25
CA PRO A 55 -10.70 1.29 14.44
C PRO A 55 -11.88 0.36 14.16
N ASP A 56 -12.83 0.78 13.33
CA ASP A 56 -14.00 -0.03 12.98
C ASP A 56 -13.59 -1.30 12.21
N LEU A 57 -12.77 -1.16 11.16
CA LEU A 57 -12.21 -2.30 10.42
C LEU A 57 -11.45 -3.26 11.34
N VAL A 58 -10.63 -2.74 12.26
CA VAL A 58 -9.90 -3.57 13.23
C VAL A 58 -10.85 -4.30 14.17
N ASN A 59 -11.89 -3.63 14.68
CA ASN A 59 -12.88 -4.25 15.55
C ASN A 59 -13.67 -5.34 14.83
N LYS A 60 -14.05 -5.14 13.57
CA LYS A 60 -14.72 -6.19 12.77
C LYS A 60 -13.78 -7.35 12.45
N ALA A 61 -12.51 -7.10 12.15
CA ALA A 61 -11.52 -8.16 11.96
C ALA A 61 -11.33 -9.01 13.23
N LYS A 62 -11.18 -8.36 14.39
CA LYS A 62 -11.10 -9.04 15.70
C LYS A 62 -12.35 -9.88 15.96
N ALA A 63 -13.54 -9.34 15.70
CA ALA A 63 -14.81 -10.06 15.87
C ALA A 63 -14.91 -11.29 14.95
N MET A 64 -14.56 -11.16 13.66
CA MET A 64 -14.58 -12.29 12.72
C MET A 64 -13.62 -13.41 13.13
N ILE A 65 -12.41 -13.06 13.60
CA ILE A 65 -11.44 -14.03 14.11
C ILE A 65 -11.97 -14.69 15.39
N ALA A 66 -12.52 -13.91 16.33
CA ALA A 66 -13.09 -14.43 17.57
C ALA A 66 -14.23 -15.43 17.30
N ASP A 67 -15.17 -15.06 16.43
CA ASP A 67 -16.30 -15.91 16.05
C ASP A 67 -15.82 -17.24 15.45
N ALA A 68 -14.86 -17.17 14.52
CA ALA A 68 -14.28 -18.36 13.90
C ALA A 68 -13.62 -19.28 14.94
N LYS A 69 -12.84 -18.70 15.86
CA LYS A 69 -12.09 -19.45 16.87
C LYS A 69 -12.96 -19.99 18.01
N GLN A 70 -14.06 -19.32 18.33
CA GLN A 70 -15.02 -19.82 19.32
C GLN A 70 -15.85 -20.99 18.80
N VAL A 71 -16.28 -20.93 17.53
CA VAL A 71 -17.15 -21.96 16.93
C VAL A 71 -16.35 -23.14 16.38
N ALA A 72 -15.15 -22.89 15.84
CA ALA A 72 -14.30 -23.91 15.23
C ALA A 72 -12.81 -23.62 15.54
N PRO A 73 -12.33 -23.90 16.78
CA PRO A 73 -11.00 -23.50 17.24
C PRO A 73 -9.86 -24.03 16.36
N ASP A 74 -10.00 -25.25 15.84
CA ASP A 74 -9.01 -25.91 14.99
C ASP A 74 -9.04 -25.44 13.53
N LYS A 75 -10.08 -24.69 13.11
CA LYS A 75 -10.15 -24.15 11.75
C LYS A 75 -9.16 -22.98 11.63
N PRO A 76 -8.21 -23.00 10.68
CA PRO A 76 -7.36 -21.84 10.41
C PRO A 76 -8.19 -20.70 9.80
N PHE A 77 -7.70 -19.47 9.92
CA PHE A 77 -8.29 -18.31 9.26
C PHE A 77 -7.31 -17.71 8.26
N PHE A 78 -7.87 -17.04 7.24
CA PHE A 78 -7.15 -16.14 6.37
C PHE A 78 -7.81 -14.77 6.48
N LEU A 79 -7.03 -13.75 6.86
CA LEU A 79 -7.49 -12.37 6.95
C LEU A 79 -6.76 -11.53 5.91
N TYR A 80 -7.51 -10.96 4.98
CA TYR A 80 -7.03 -9.88 4.13
C TYR A 80 -7.47 -8.54 4.73
N PHE A 81 -6.55 -7.89 5.45
CA PHE A 81 -6.81 -6.61 6.11
C PHE A 81 -6.27 -5.46 5.25
N ALA A 82 -7.17 -4.74 4.60
CA ALA A 82 -6.85 -3.60 3.74
C ALA A 82 -7.54 -2.33 4.29
N PRO A 83 -6.84 -1.53 5.13
CA PRO A 83 -7.41 -0.27 5.62
C PRO A 83 -7.52 0.75 4.47
N GLY A 84 -8.39 1.76 4.63
CA GLY A 84 -8.40 2.91 3.71
C GLY A 84 -7.16 3.80 3.85
N ALA A 85 -6.45 3.65 4.98
CA ALA A 85 -5.23 4.36 5.24
C ALA A 85 -4.03 3.79 4.46
N THR A 86 -3.07 4.59 4.03
CA THR A 86 -3.03 6.07 4.07
C THR A 86 -3.36 6.68 2.72
N HIS A 87 -4.35 6.12 2.00
CA HIS A 87 -4.86 6.74 0.78
C HIS A 87 -5.53 8.08 1.14
N SER A 88 -5.63 8.97 0.15
CA SER A 88 -6.54 10.11 0.22
C SER A 88 -8.00 9.64 0.40
N PRO A 89 -8.82 10.42 1.09
CA PRO A 89 -8.46 11.65 1.78
C PRO A 89 -7.64 11.35 3.04
N HIS A 90 -6.58 12.13 3.28
CA HIS A 90 -5.79 11.95 4.50
C HIS A 90 -6.59 12.44 5.70
N HIS A 91 -7.37 11.54 6.29
CA HIS A 91 -8.28 11.78 7.40
C HIS A 91 -7.79 11.12 8.66
N VAL A 92 -7.67 11.89 9.73
CA VAL A 92 -7.24 11.37 11.02
C VAL A 92 -7.72 12.29 12.14
N PRO A 93 -8.07 11.77 13.33
CA PRO A 93 -8.46 12.63 14.43
C PRO A 93 -7.34 13.63 14.75
N LYS A 94 -7.72 14.90 14.97
CA LYS A 94 -6.81 16.05 15.11
C LYS A 94 -5.63 15.80 16.06
N GLN A 95 -5.88 15.10 17.18
CA GLN A 95 -4.85 14.79 18.18
C GLN A 95 -3.68 13.93 17.66
N TRP A 96 -3.86 13.20 16.56
CA TRP A 96 -2.78 12.43 15.93
C TRP A 96 -1.96 13.31 14.98
N ALA A 97 -2.64 14.10 14.14
CA ALA A 97 -1.97 15.08 13.27
C ALA A 97 -1.16 16.09 14.07
N ASP A 98 -1.71 16.60 15.18
CA ASP A 98 -1.09 17.65 15.98
C ASP A 98 0.18 17.19 16.73
N ARG A 99 0.44 15.88 16.87
CA ARG A 99 1.74 15.36 17.38
C ARG A 99 2.90 15.73 16.47
N TYR A 100 2.60 15.94 15.19
CA TYR A 100 3.58 16.24 14.15
C TYR A 100 3.76 17.73 13.89
N ALA A 101 3.07 18.61 14.62
CA ALA A 101 3.22 20.06 14.49
C ALA A 101 4.69 20.51 14.44
N GLY A 102 5.07 21.15 13.33
CA GLY A 102 6.42 21.68 13.07
C GLY A 102 7.49 20.62 12.75
N LYS A 103 7.16 19.32 12.70
CA LYS A 103 8.13 18.25 12.41
C LYS A 103 8.57 18.21 10.95
N PHE A 104 7.84 18.90 10.08
CA PHE A 104 8.05 18.91 8.63
C PHE A 104 8.45 20.29 8.06
N ASP A 105 8.71 21.28 8.92
CA ASP A 105 9.05 22.66 8.51
C ASP A 105 10.38 22.76 7.74
N ALA A 106 11.27 21.78 7.94
CA ALA A 106 12.54 21.69 7.21
C ALA A 106 12.38 21.21 5.76
N GLY A 107 11.18 20.78 5.34
CA GLY A 107 10.88 20.45 3.95
C GLY A 107 11.29 19.08 3.49
N TRP A 108 10.92 18.78 2.24
CA TRP A 108 11.09 17.46 1.64
C TRP A 108 12.54 17.13 1.30
N GLU A 109 13.40 18.07 0.90
CA GLU A 109 14.82 17.79 0.67
C GLU A 109 15.53 17.34 1.95
N ALA A 110 15.31 18.07 3.06
CA ALA A 110 15.87 17.71 4.36
C ALA A 110 15.32 16.36 4.85
N TYR A 111 14.02 16.11 4.64
CA TYR A 111 13.40 14.83 4.95
C TYR A 111 14.04 13.68 4.15
N ARG A 112 14.22 13.85 2.83
CA ARG A 112 14.84 12.85 1.94
C ARG A 112 16.24 12.49 2.42
N GLN A 113 17.06 13.49 2.76
CA GLN A 113 18.41 13.25 3.27
C GLN A 113 18.39 12.49 4.61
N ARG A 114 17.48 12.85 5.51
CA ARG A 114 17.32 12.16 6.80
C ARG A 114 16.89 10.71 6.63
N VAL A 115 15.88 10.45 5.81
CA VAL A 115 15.39 9.08 5.53
C VAL A 115 16.46 8.24 4.86
N PHE A 116 17.15 8.78 3.86
CA PHE A 116 18.23 8.06 3.18
C PHE A 116 19.36 7.67 4.13
N THR A 117 19.78 8.60 5.00
CA THR A 117 20.78 8.33 6.03
C THR A 117 20.31 7.22 6.97
N ARG A 118 19.05 7.30 7.43
CA ARG A 118 18.48 6.30 8.33
C ARG A 118 18.35 4.91 7.67
N GLN A 119 17.94 4.85 6.41
CA GLN A 119 17.85 3.60 5.66
C GLN A 119 19.22 2.92 5.53
N ARG A 120 20.30 3.71 5.38
CA ARG A 120 21.68 3.18 5.39
C ARG A 120 22.09 2.66 6.76
N GLU A 121 21.79 3.39 7.84
CA GLU A 121 22.07 2.95 9.21
C GLU A 121 21.34 1.64 9.57
N LEU A 122 20.13 1.46 9.05
CA LEU A 122 19.32 0.26 9.25
C LEU A 122 19.72 -0.91 8.32
N GLY A 123 20.69 -0.71 7.41
CA GLY A 123 21.12 -1.75 6.47
C GLY A 123 20.11 -2.07 5.38
N LEU A 124 19.12 -1.20 5.13
CA LEU A 124 18.10 -1.39 4.09
C LEU A 124 18.63 -1.12 2.67
N LEU A 125 19.76 -0.42 2.58
CA LEU A 125 20.38 -0.02 1.32
C LEU A 125 21.82 -0.53 1.26
N PRO A 126 22.32 -0.92 0.07
CA PRO A 126 23.72 -1.25 -0.10
C PRO A 126 24.60 -0.04 0.18
N ALA A 127 25.85 -0.26 0.59
CA ALA A 127 26.80 0.82 0.90
C ALA A 127 27.05 1.77 -0.28
N THR A 128 26.86 1.29 -1.51
CA THR A 128 27.01 2.02 -2.77
C THR A 128 25.72 2.73 -3.22
N ALA A 129 24.64 2.68 -2.44
CA ALA A 129 23.40 3.36 -2.80
C ALA A 129 23.63 4.88 -2.86
N GLU A 130 22.99 5.52 -3.82
CA GLU A 130 22.96 6.97 -4.00
C GLU A 130 21.52 7.47 -3.89
N LEU A 131 21.34 8.63 -3.28
CA LEU A 131 20.05 9.31 -3.26
C LEU A 131 19.71 9.79 -4.66
N SER A 132 18.49 9.54 -5.13
CA SER A 132 18.05 10.05 -6.43
C SER A 132 18.16 11.57 -6.51
N ALA A 133 18.45 12.08 -7.72
CA ALA A 133 18.41 13.51 -7.98
C ALA A 133 17.03 14.09 -7.62
N PRO A 134 16.95 15.40 -7.29
CA PRO A 134 15.68 16.11 -7.21
C PRO A 134 14.84 15.86 -8.45
N ASP A 135 13.52 15.73 -8.26
CA ASP A 135 12.62 15.55 -9.38
C ASP A 135 12.41 16.91 -10.08
N PRO A 136 12.56 17.02 -11.41
CA PRO A 136 12.43 18.30 -12.10
C PRO A 136 11.02 18.89 -12.03
N ASP A 137 10.00 18.08 -11.74
CA ASP A 137 8.61 18.53 -11.63
C ASP A 137 8.25 18.95 -10.18
N VAL A 138 9.19 18.81 -9.23
CA VAL A 138 9.02 19.19 -7.83
C VAL A 138 9.80 20.48 -7.56
N ALA A 139 9.11 21.49 -7.01
CA ALA A 139 9.74 22.75 -6.61
C ALA A 139 10.75 22.55 -5.47
N ASP A 140 11.79 23.38 -5.43
CA ASP A 140 12.76 23.41 -4.33
C ASP A 140 12.11 24.07 -3.10
N TRP A 141 12.06 23.35 -1.98
CA TRP A 141 11.44 23.81 -0.73
C TRP A 141 11.94 25.18 -0.27
N GLU A 142 13.25 25.44 -0.39
CA GLU A 142 13.87 26.68 0.07
C GLU A 142 13.42 27.89 -0.76
N THR A 143 12.98 27.66 -1.99
CA THR A 143 12.51 28.72 -2.91
C THR A 143 11.03 29.07 -2.73
N LEU A 144 10.27 28.24 -1.99
CA LEU A 144 8.84 28.43 -1.83
C LEU A 144 8.50 29.67 -0.99
N PRO A 145 7.35 30.31 -1.24
CA PRO A 145 6.77 31.28 -0.30
C PRO A 145 6.48 30.66 1.07
N ALA A 146 6.46 31.50 2.12
CA ALA A 146 6.19 31.03 3.49
C ALA A 146 4.81 30.37 3.64
N ASP A 147 3.81 30.91 2.94
CA ASP A 147 2.44 30.42 2.92
C ASP A 147 2.33 29.02 2.29
N GLU A 148 3.08 28.75 1.23
CA GLU A 148 3.20 27.43 0.62
C GLU A 148 3.83 26.43 1.58
N ARG A 149 4.99 26.78 2.16
CA ARG A 149 5.65 25.92 3.15
C ARG A 149 4.74 25.58 4.32
N ARG A 150 3.99 26.57 4.83
CA ARG A 150 3.03 26.38 5.93
C ARG A 150 1.94 25.37 5.56
N LEU A 151 1.31 25.53 4.40
CA LEU A 151 0.26 24.63 3.93
C LEU A 151 0.79 23.21 3.71
N TYR A 152 1.92 23.10 3.01
CA TYR A 152 2.49 21.81 2.63
C TYR A 152 3.00 21.04 3.84
N ALA A 153 3.62 21.71 4.82
CA ALA A 153 4.00 21.09 6.09
C ALA A 153 2.77 20.53 6.81
N ARG A 154 1.69 21.31 6.94
CA ARG A 154 0.45 20.85 7.59
C ARG A 154 -0.15 19.61 6.92
N MET A 155 -0.16 19.55 5.60
CA MET A 155 -0.64 18.35 4.88
C MET A 155 0.18 17.10 5.19
N MET A 156 1.50 17.24 5.38
CA MET A 156 2.37 16.12 5.76
C MET A 156 2.22 15.73 7.24
N GLU A 157 2.00 16.69 8.14
CA GLU A 157 1.68 16.40 9.55
C GLU A 157 0.44 15.53 9.68
N VAL A 158 -0.59 15.84 8.90
CA VAL A 158 -1.85 15.08 8.86
C VAL A 158 -1.60 13.68 8.30
N PHE A 159 -0.85 13.54 7.21
CA PHE A 159 -0.47 12.23 6.67
C PHE A 159 0.32 11.40 7.69
N ALA A 160 1.31 11.99 8.36
CA ALA A 160 2.11 11.31 9.37
C ALA A 160 1.27 10.87 10.57
N GLY A 161 0.35 11.73 11.03
CA GLY A 161 -0.64 11.37 12.04
C GLY A 161 -1.54 10.22 11.60
N PHE A 162 -1.98 10.21 10.35
CA PHE A 162 -2.83 9.15 9.80
C PHE A 162 -2.10 7.80 9.72
N LEU A 163 -0.82 7.84 9.36
CA LEU A 163 0.05 6.66 9.36
C LEU A 163 0.25 6.12 10.79
N GLU A 164 0.59 6.96 11.76
CA GLU A 164 0.76 6.56 13.17
C GLU A 164 -0.54 6.01 13.77
N HIS A 165 -1.67 6.65 13.49
CA HIS A 165 -2.99 6.19 13.90
C HIS A 165 -3.30 4.78 13.33
N THR A 166 -2.91 4.53 12.09
CA THR A 166 -3.10 3.22 11.45
C THR A 166 -2.19 2.15 12.07
N ASP A 167 -0.92 2.48 12.29
CA ASP A 167 0.03 1.61 12.96
C ASP A 167 -0.44 1.22 14.37
N HIS A 168 -0.99 2.19 15.12
CA HIS A 168 -1.58 1.94 16.45
C HIS A 168 -2.66 0.85 16.41
N TYR A 169 -3.61 0.93 15.47
CA TYR A 169 -4.70 -0.04 15.37
C TYR A 169 -4.28 -1.38 14.75
N ILE A 170 -3.28 -1.39 13.87
CA ILE A 170 -2.60 -2.64 13.47
C ILE A 170 -1.97 -3.29 14.71
N GLY A 171 -1.34 -2.49 15.57
CA GLY A 171 -0.80 -2.92 16.86
C GLY A 171 -1.86 -3.55 17.75
N GLU A 172 -3.06 -2.99 17.81
CA GLU A 172 -4.16 -3.60 18.57
C GLU A 172 -4.65 -4.93 17.99
N LEU A 173 -4.70 -5.07 16.65
CA LEU A 173 -5.05 -6.35 16.01
C LEU A 173 -3.99 -7.42 16.31
N VAL A 174 -2.71 -7.04 16.24
CA VAL A 174 -1.59 -7.91 16.62
C VAL A 174 -1.66 -8.29 18.10
N GLN A 175 -1.97 -7.33 18.98
CA GLN A 175 -2.13 -7.61 20.41
C GLN A 175 -3.28 -8.58 20.66
N PHE A 176 -4.41 -8.40 19.99
CA PHE A 176 -5.53 -9.33 20.06
C PHE A 176 -5.14 -10.76 19.65
N LEU A 177 -4.34 -10.94 18.59
CA LEU A 177 -3.82 -12.26 18.22
C LEU A 177 -2.93 -12.87 19.30
N LYS A 178 -2.16 -12.05 20.03
CA LYS A 178 -1.34 -12.52 21.17
C LYS A 178 -2.21 -12.95 22.33
N ASP A 179 -3.25 -12.18 22.64
CA ASP A 179 -4.20 -12.47 23.72
C ASP A 179 -5.01 -13.75 23.43
N LEU A 180 -5.28 -14.04 22.15
CA LEU A 180 -5.86 -15.31 21.70
C LEU A 180 -4.86 -16.47 21.58
N HIS A 181 -3.57 -16.25 21.86
CA HIS A 181 -2.50 -17.21 21.64
C HIS A 181 -2.35 -17.73 20.20
N GLU A 182 -2.81 -16.95 19.22
CA GLU A 182 -2.72 -17.27 17.79
C GLU A 182 -1.55 -16.57 17.08
N TYR A 183 -0.99 -15.51 17.68
CA TYR A 183 0.08 -14.71 17.07
C TYR A 183 1.29 -15.54 16.62
N ASP A 184 1.79 -16.44 17.46
CA ASP A 184 2.98 -17.22 17.14
C ASP A 184 2.77 -18.15 15.93
N ASN A 185 1.52 -18.61 15.73
CA ASN A 185 1.14 -19.48 14.63
C ASN A 185 0.61 -18.71 13.39
N THR A 186 0.63 -17.38 13.42
CA THR A 186 0.11 -16.56 12.32
C THR A 186 1.26 -16.05 11.46
N VAL A 187 1.19 -16.29 10.15
CA VAL A 187 2.05 -15.61 9.17
C VAL A 187 1.42 -14.26 8.86
N ILE A 188 2.08 -13.17 9.24
CA ILE A 188 1.67 -11.81 8.91
C ILE A 188 2.61 -11.28 7.84
N MET A 189 2.05 -10.89 6.69
CA MET A 189 2.75 -10.21 5.62
C MET A 189 2.13 -8.81 5.45
N LEU A 190 2.91 -7.77 5.71
CA LEU A 190 2.50 -6.37 5.57
C LEU A 190 3.23 -5.76 4.38
N VAL A 191 2.48 -5.17 3.46
CA VAL A 191 3.00 -4.54 2.24
C VAL A 191 2.13 -3.35 1.84
N SER A 192 2.73 -2.34 1.19
CA SER A 192 1.99 -1.29 0.48
C SER A 192 1.58 -1.78 -0.90
N ASP A 193 0.45 -1.32 -1.43
CA ASP A 193 -0.04 -1.73 -2.75
C ASP A 193 0.71 -1.06 -3.91
N ASN A 194 1.28 0.11 -3.65
CA ASN A 194 2.13 0.90 -4.53
C ASN A 194 2.89 1.98 -3.74
N GLY A 195 3.84 2.63 -4.41
CA GLY A 195 4.54 3.79 -3.84
C GLY A 195 3.63 5.01 -3.60
N ALA A 196 4.19 6.09 -3.04
CA ALA A 196 3.42 7.25 -2.60
C ALA A 196 2.57 7.87 -3.72
N SER A 197 1.39 8.38 -3.37
CA SER A 197 0.40 8.91 -4.30
C SER A 197 0.72 10.35 -4.71
N ALA A 198 0.47 10.73 -5.97
CA ALA A 198 0.81 12.03 -6.58
C ALA A 198 -0.42 12.86 -6.98
N GLU A 199 -1.61 12.42 -6.59
CA GLU A 199 -2.90 12.95 -7.02
C GLU A 199 -3.20 14.33 -6.41
N GLY A 200 -2.50 14.71 -5.33
CA GLY A 200 -2.54 16.08 -4.79
C GLY A 200 -1.83 17.15 -5.64
N GLY A 201 -1.15 16.78 -6.72
CA GLY A 201 -0.56 17.79 -7.62
C GLY A 201 0.63 18.57 -7.01
N PRO A 202 1.07 19.66 -7.66
CA PRO A 202 2.22 20.45 -7.20
C PRO A 202 1.97 21.17 -5.87
N THR A 203 0.72 21.49 -5.53
CA THR A 203 0.35 22.34 -4.39
C THR A 203 -0.41 21.59 -3.29
N GLY A 204 -0.67 20.29 -3.47
CA GLY A 204 -1.65 19.59 -2.64
C GLY A 204 -3.08 20.00 -2.99
N SER A 205 -4.03 19.32 -2.39
CA SER A 205 -5.46 19.50 -2.65
C SER A 205 -6.27 19.44 -1.36
N VAL A 206 -7.35 20.21 -1.29
CA VAL A 206 -8.41 20.07 -0.28
C VAL A 206 -9.58 19.20 -0.77
N THR A 207 -9.55 18.80 -2.04
CA THR A 207 -10.50 17.84 -2.62
C THR A 207 -9.90 17.11 -3.82
N GLU A 208 -9.48 15.87 -3.62
CA GLU A 208 -8.87 15.04 -4.68
C GLU A 208 -9.78 14.83 -5.89
N VAL A 209 -11.10 15.00 -5.75
CA VAL A 209 -12.03 14.96 -6.90
C VAL A 209 -11.61 15.93 -8.01
N ARG A 210 -10.92 17.03 -7.68
CA ARG A 210 -10.36 17.97 -8.67
C ARG A 210 -9.35 17.32 -9.61
N PHE A 211 -8.51 16.41 -9.10
CA PHE A 211 -7.55 15.66 -9.91
C PHE A 211 -8.26 14.88 -11.03
N PHE A 212 -9.35 14.19 -10.70
CA PHE A 212 -10.13 13.42 -11.67
C PHE A 212 -10.89 14.29 -12.68
N ASN A 213 -11.09 15.57 -12.38
CA ASN A 213 -11.81 16.53 -13.24
C ASN A 213 -10.87 17.55 -13.90
N ASN A 214 -9.55 17.39 -13.77
CA ASN A 214 -8.54 18.30 -14.31
C ASN A 214 -8.75 19.77 -13.88
N VAL A 215 -9.14 19.96 -12.62
CA VAL A 215 -9.30 21.28 -11.99
C VAL A 215 -8.05 21.57 -11.15
N ALA A 216 -7.46 22.75 -11.32
CA ALA A 216 -6.28 23.14 -10.55
C ALA A 216 -6.65 23.50 -9.11
N ASP A 217 -5.77 23.14 -8.17
CA ASP A 217 -5.81 23.60 -6.80
C ASP A 217 -5.04 24.92 -6.62
N THR A 218 -5.38 25.66 -5.56
CA THR A 218 -4.69 26.89 -5.20
C THR A 218 -4.25 26.88 -3.74
N VAL A 219 -3.12 27.52 -3.47
CA VAL A 219 -2.57 27.66 -2.12
C VAL A 219 -3.51 28.51 -1.24
N GLU A 220 -4.17 29.52 -1.81
CA GLU A 220 -5.12 30.38 -1.10
C GLU A 220 -6.32 29.59 -0.56
N GLU A 221 -6.93 28.74 -1.39
CA GLU A 221 -8.03 27.85 -0.94
C GLU A 221 -7.56 26.86 0.13
N GLY A 222 -6.35 26.30 -0.05
CA GLY A 222 -5.76 25.40 0.93
C GLY A 222 -5.54 26.08 2.28
N LEU A 223 -5.03 27.31 2.28
CA LEU A 223 -4.81 28.10 3.50
C LEU A 223 -6.10 28.54 4.16
N ALA A 224 -7.12 28.90 3.39
CA ALA A 224 -8.44 29.25 3.91
C ALA A 224 -9.08 28.11 4.70
N ARG A 225 -8.69 26.86 4.42
CA ARG A 225 -9.22 25.64 5.05
C ARG A 225 -8.15 24.85 5.81
N ILE A 226 -7.01 25.45 6.15
CA ILE A 226 -5.86 24.74 6.73
C ILE A 226 -6.21 24.00 8.03
N ASP A 227 -7.07 24.57 8.85
CA ASP A 227 -7.51 23.99 10.12
C ASP A 227 -8.51 22.83 9.94
N GLU A 228 -9.12 22.70 8.75
CA GLU A 228 -10.00 21.60 8.39
C GLU A 228 -9.23 20.39 7.83
N ILE A 229 -7.96 20.56 7.40
CA ILE A 229 -7.13 19.49 6.83
C ILE A 229 -6.99 18.33 7.84
N GLY A 230 -7.35 17.12 7.40
CA GLY A 230 -7.43 15.93 8.26
C GLY A 230 -8.81 15.64 8.83
N GLY A 231 -9.71 16.63 8.80
CA GLY A 231 -11.07 16.53 9.28
C GLY A 231 -12.06 16.03 8.23
N PRO A 232 -13.32 15.80 8.64
CA PRO A 232 -14.35 15.18 7.80
C PRO A 232 -14.95 16.10 6.72
N THR A 233 -14.53 17.37 6.62
CA THR A 233 -15.13 18.36 5.72
C THR A 233 -14.32 18.59 4.43
N VAL A 234 -13.12 18.04 4.34
CA VAL A 234 -12.22 18.14 3.18
C VAL A 234 -11.90 16.75 2.66
N PHE A 235 -11.49 16.64 1.40
CA PHE A 235 -11.00 15.39 0.83
C PHE A 235 -9.52 15.59 0.44
N ASN A 236 -8.66 15.83 1.44
CA ASN A 236 -7.34 16.41 1.21
C ASN A 236 -6.25 15.41 0.80
N HIS A 237 -5.26 15.89 0.05
CA HIS A 237 -4.06 15.17 -0.40
C HIS A 237 -2.84 16.11 -0.37
N PHE A 238 -1.65 15.61 -0.01
CA PHE A 238 -0.40 16.41 0.04
C PHE A 238 0.19 16.71 -1.35
N PRO A 239 1.10 17.69 -1.49
CA PRO A 239 1.80 17.99 -2.75
C PRO A 239 2.85 16.95 -3.17
N TRP A 240 3.24 17.00 -4.45
CA TRP A 240 4.30 16.17 -5.07
C TRP A 240 5.63 16.19 -4.33
N GLY A 241 5.98 17.28 -3.65
CA GLY A 241 7.19 17.34 -2.83
C GLY A 241 7.21 16.25 -1.75
N TRP A 242 6.08 16.05 -1.06
CA TRP A 242 5.93 14.98 -0.08
C TRP A 242 5.76 13.59 -0.73
N THR A 243 5.17 13.51 -1.91
CA THR A 243 5.17 12.26 -2.70
C THR A 243 6.59 11.79 -3.00
N HIS A 244 7.44 12.68 -3.54
CA HIS A 244 8.84 12.39 -3.84
C HIS A 244 9.64 12.06 -2.57
N ALA A 245 9.36 12.78 -1.47
CA ALA A 245 9.96 12.52 -0.18
C ALA A 245 9.63 11.11 0.35
N GLY A 246 8.36 10.70 0.23
CA GLY A 246 7.86 9.40 0.67
C GLY A 246 8.52 8.23 -0.04
N ASN A 247 8.95 8.41 -1.29
CA ASN A 247 9.57 7.34 -2.09
C ASN A 247 11.10 7.30 -1.99
N THR A 248 11.70 7.99 -1.03
CA THR A 248 13.16 7.97 -0.81
C THR A 248 13.68 6.53 -0.69
N PRO A 249 14.73 6.15 -1.45
CA PRO A 249 15.61 6.99 -2.28
C PRO A 249 15.27 6.97 -3.77
N PHE A 250 14.13 6.40 -4.15
CA PHE A 250 13.76 6.16 -5.53
C PHE A 250 13.21 7.43 -6.21
N ARG A 251 12.97 7.31 -7.52
CA ARG A 251 12.40 8.37 -8.36
C ARG A 251 10.93 8.06 -8.60
N ARG A 252 10.14 9.13 -8.76
CA ARG A 252 8.72 9.09 -9.12
C ARG A 252 7.89 8.28 -8.10
N TRP A 253 6.69 7.90 -8.49
CA TRP A 253 5.60 7.59 -7.57
C TRP A 253 4.55 6.70 -8.22
N LYS A 254 3.45 6.47 -7.49
CA LYS A 254 2.27 5.72 -7.96
C LYS A 254 1.92 6.04 -9.41
N ARG A 255 1.50 5.02 -10.16
CA ARG A 255 1.18 5.04 -11.61
C ARG A 255 2.39 5.11 -12.55
N GLU A 256 3.63 5.16 -12.03
CA GLU A 256 4.85 5.14 -12.86
C GLU A 256 5.67 3.85 -12.69
N THR A 257 6.47 3.52 -13.70
CA THR A 257 7.31 2.30 -13.74
C THR A 257 8.70 2.47 -13.13
N TYR A 258 9.04 3.66 -12.65
CA TYR A 258 10.23 3.85 -11.84
C TYR A 258 10.06 3.15 -10.48
N ARG A 259 11.18 2.90 -9.80
CA ARG A 259 11.17 2.21 -8.50
C ARG A 259 10.34 2.92 -7.43
N GLY A 260 10.17 4.24 -7.49
CA GLY A 260 9.31 4.94 -6.52
C GLY A 260 7.82 4.67 -6.70
N GLY A 261 7.40 4.11 -7.84
CA GLY A 261 6.02 3.66 -8.05
C GLY A 261 5.81 2.15 -7.88
N SER A 262 6.88 1.37 -7.69
CA SER A 262 6.87 -0.10 -7.78
C SER A 262 7.76 -0.82 -6.77
N SER A 263 8.34 -0.11 -5.81
CA SER A 263 9.16 -0.66 -4.72
C SER A 263 8.55 -0.25 -3.40
N ASP A 264 8.03 -1.24 -2.69
CA ASP A 264 7.27 -1.05 -1.45
C ASP A 264 7.90 -1.85 -0.31
N PRO A 265 7.75 -1.39 0.95
CA PRO A 265 8.22 -2.15 2.09
C PRO A 265 7.40 -3.45 2.21
N LEU A 266 8.09 -4.58 2.40
CA LEU A 266 7.49 -5.85 2.77
C LEU A 266 8.04 -6.27 4.14
N ILE A 267 7.17 -6.49 5.10
CA ILE A 267 7.51 -7.04 6.42
C ILE A 267 6.81 -8.39 6.55
N VAL A 268 7.58 -9.42 6.91
CA VAL A 268 7.05 -10.76 7.19
C VAL A 268 7.39 -11.15 8.61
N THR A 269 6.39 -11.59 9.38
CA THR A 269 6.60 -12.17 10.72
C THR A 269 5.79 -13.45 10.86
N TRP A 270 6.43 -14.48 11.40
CA TRP A 270 5.81 -15.74 11.77
C TRP A 270 6.66 -16.37 12.88
N PRO A 271 6.37 -16.07 14.16
CA PRO A 271 7.28 -16.42 15.25
C PRO A 271 7.59 -17.92 15.35
N ARG A 272 6.61 -18.79 15.04
CA ARG A 272 6.80 -20.24 15.07
C ARG A 272 7.61 -20.78 13.89
N GLY A 273 7.51 -20.17 12.71
CA GLY A 273 8.11 -20.73 11.48
C GLY A 273 9.29 -19.96 10.92
N ILE A 274 9.61 -18.78 11.44
CA ILE A 274 10.81 -18.02 11.07
C ILE A 274 11.67 -17.94 12.33
N ALA A 275 12.97 -18.25 12.25
CA ALA A 275 13.89 -18.10 13.38
C ALA A 275 14.44 -16.67 13.49
N ALA A 276 14.67 -16.01 12.35
CA ALA A 276 15.19 -14.65 12.25
C ALA A 276 14.30 -13.63 12.99
N ARG A 277 14.91 -12.63 13.64
CA ARG A 277 14.19 -11.58 14.38
C ARG A 277 14.77 -10.22 14.05
N GLY A 278 13.98 -9.39 13.36
CA GLY A 278 14.39 -8.03 12.98
C GLY A 278 15.51 -7.96 11.94
N GLU A 279 15.74 -9.06 11.21
CA GLU A 279 16.76 -9.11 10.17
C GLU A 279 16.23 -8.60 8.82
N VAL A 280 17.13 -8.03 8.01
CA VAL A 280 16.83 -7.56 6.66
C VAL A 280 17.11 -8.69 5.65
N ARG A 281 16.26 -8.79 4.64
CA ARG A 281 16.44 -9.67 3.47
C ARG A 281 16.57 -8.81 2.21
N SER A 282 17.59 -9.06 1.40
CA SER A 282 17.91 -8.26 0.21
C SER A 282 17.62 -8.97 -1.11
N GLN A 283 17.12 -10.20 -1.04
CA GLN A 283 16.68 -10.96 -2.19
C GLN A 283 15.56 -10.21 -2.91
N TYR A 284 15.58 -10.26 -4.24
CA TYR A 284 14.47 -9.73 -5.01
C TYR A 284 13.22 -10.56 -4.74
N ALA A 285 12.12 -9.88 -4.40
CA ALA A 285 10.78 -10.43 -4.28
C ALA A 285 9.80 -9.49 -4.98
N HIS A 286 8.73 -10.05 -5.50
CA HIS A 286 7.63 -9.34 -6.14
C HIS A 286 6.30 -9.72 -5.47
N LEU A 287 5.28 -8.86 -5.56
CA LEU A 287 3.97 -9.08 -4.92
C LEU A 287 3.36 -10.45 -5.29
N ILE A 288 3.58 -10.92 -6.52
CA ILE A 288 3.07 -12.21 -7.03
C ILE A 288 3.70 -13.43 -6.32
N ASP A 289 4.80 -13.24 -5.61
CA ASP A 289 5.53 -14.28 -4.88
C ASP A 289 4.88 -14.61 -3.53
N MET A 290 3.95 -13.76 -3.05
CA MET A 290 3.27 -13.97 -1.77
C MET A 290 2.42 -15.25 -1.76
N VAL A 291 1.64 -15.50 -2.83
CA VAL A 291 0.78 -16.69 -2.94
C VAL A 291 1.59 -17.99 -2.89
N PRO A 292 2.61 -18.22 -3.76
CA PRO A 292 3.40 -19.45 -3.68
C PRO A 292 4.15 -19.58 -2.34
N THR A 293 4.56 -18.46 -1.72
CA THR A 293 5.18 -18.48 -0.38
C THR A 293 4.21 -18.98 0.69
N VAL A 294 2.97 -18.50 0.70
CA VAL A 294 1.94 -18.97 1.64
C VAL A 294 1.61 -20.44 1.40
N LEU A 295 1.48 -20.87 0.15
CA LEU A 295 1.23 -22.27 -0.19
C LEU A 295 2.36 -23.19 0.28
N GLU A 296 3.63 -22.79 0.07
CA GLU A 296 4.79 -23.54 0.54
C GLU A 296 4.83 -23.62 2.08
N ALA A 297 4.59 -22.51 2.77
CA ALA A 297 4.54 -22.47 4.23
C ALA A 297 3.45 -23.40 4.81
N LEU A 298 2.31 -23.50 4.11
CA LEU A 298 1.21 -24.40 4.46
C LEU A 298 1.39 -25.84 3.96
N ARG A 299 2.42 -26.10 3.14
CA ARG A 299 2.65 -27.39 2.45
C ARG A 299 1.46 -27.82 1.61
N ILE A 300 0.87 -26.87 0.88
CA ILE A 300 -0.27 -27.08 0.00
C ILE A 300 0.20 -26.98 -1.44
N ASP A 301 -0.04 -28.02 -2.22
CA ASP A 301 0.13 -27.95 -3.68
C ASP A 301 -0.97 -27.07 -4.29
N PRO A 302 -0.63 -26.15 -5.21
CA PRO A 302 -1.63 -25.32 -5.87
C PRO A 302 -2.60 -26.20 -6.68
N PRO A 303 -3.93 -26.03 -6.51
CA PRO A 303 -4.90 -26.85 -7.22
C PRO A 303 -4.87 -26.58 -8.72
N THR A 304 -4.89 -27.63 -9.53
CA THR A 304 -4.95 -27.53 -11.00
C THR A 304 -6.31 -27.07 -11.51
N SER A 305 -7.36 -27.20 -10.69
CA SER A 305 -8.70 -26.67 -10.97
C SER A 305 -9.43 -26.25 -9.70
N ILE A 306 -10.29 -25.24 -9.81
CA ILE A 306 -11.18 -24.75 -8.73
C ILE A 306 -12.58 -24.62 -9.33
N GLY A 307 -13.58 -25.26 -8.71
CA GLY A 307 -14.96 -25.21 -9.19
C GLY A 307 -15.14 -25.68 -10.65
N GLY A 308 -14.31 -26.63 -11.11
CA GLY A 308 -14.31 -27.12 -12.49
C GLY A 308 -13.58 -26.21 -13.50
N VAL A 309 -13.00 -25.09 -13.06
CA VAL A 309 -12.21 -24.18 -13.90
C VAL A 309 -10.73 -24.52 -13.76
N THR A 310 -10.05 -24.83 -14.86
CA THR A 310 -8.59 -25.03 -14.89
C THR A 310 -7.87 -23.73 -14.52
N GLN A 311 -6.93 -23.81 -13.58
CA GLN A 311 -6.19 -22.64 -13.11
C GLN A 311 -4.97 -22.36 -14.00
N SER A 312 -4.65 -21.08 -14.18
CA SER A 312 -3.39 -20.66 -14.79
C SER A 312 -2.20 -21.01 -13.89
N PRO A 313 -0.99 -21.20 -14.45
CA PRO A 313 0.22 -21.34 -13.65
C PRO A 313 0.41 -20.14 -12.72
N ILE A 314 0.95 -20.40 -11.52
CA ILE A 314 1.43 -19.34 -10.63
C ILE A 314 2.78 -18.88 -11.18
N GLU A 315 2.86 -17.62 -11.63
CA GLU A 315 4.08 -17.03 -12.21
C GLU A 315 5.10 -16.58 -11.16
N GLY A 316 4.63 -16.37 -9.91
CA GLY A 316 5.51 -16.04 -8.80
C GLY A 316 6.33 -17.23 -8.31
N VAL A 317 7.40 -16.94 -7.59
CA VAL A 317 8.29 -17.92 -6.97
C VAL A 317 8.30 -17.69 -5.48
N SER A 318 8.07 -18.74 -4.71
CA SER A 318 8.14 -18.65 -3.25
C SER A 318 9.50 -18.09 -2.80
N PHE A 319 9.45 -17.21 -1.79
CA PHE A 319 10.63 -16.71 -1.10
C PHE A 319 10.80 -17.33 0.30
N ALA A 320 10.06 -18.39 0.63
CA ALA A 320 10.12 -19.04 1.95
C ALA A 320 11.53 -19.52 2.31
N HIS A 321 12.35 -19.90 1.32
CA HIS A 321 13.75 -20.28 1.49
C HIS A 321 14.62 -19.17 2.11
N THR A 322 14.20 -17.90 1.98
CA THR A 322 14.90 -16.74 2.59
C THR A 322 14.61 -16.57 4.08
N PHE A 323 13.61 -17.28 4.63
CA PHE A 323 13.28 -17.20 6.05
C PHE A 323 14.40 -17.79 6.92
N ASP A 324 14.99 -18.90 6.47
CA ASP A 324 16.02 -19.64 7.21
C ASP A 324 17.45 -19.27 6.80
N ASP A 325 17.66 -18.79 5.57
CA ASP A 325 18.98 -18.45 5.04
C ASP A 325 19.01 -17.04 4.44
N ALA A 326 19.70 -16.14 5.14
CA ALA A 326 19.91 -14.76 4.71
C ALA A 326 20.74 -14.65 3.42
N ALA A 327 21.58 -15.64 3.12
CA ALA A 327 22.45 -15.68 1.95
C ALA A 327 21.83 -16.44 0.77
N ALA A 328 20.59 -16.93 0.91
CA ALA A 328 19.94 -17.71 -0.13
C ALA A 328 19.82 -16.88 -1.43
N PRO A 329 20.00 -17.50 -2.61
CA PRO A 329 19.86 -16.79 -3.87
C PRO A 329 18.40 -16.31 -4.06
N PRO A 330 18.16 -15.24 -4.83
CA PRO A 330 16.81 -14.86 -5.25
C PRO A 330 16.11 -16.05 -5.93
N GLY A 331 14.80 -16.18 -5.73
CA GLY A 331 14.00 -17.18 -6.44
C GLY A 331 14.13 -17.00 -7.95
N THR A 332 14.49 -18.06 -8.68
CA THR A 332 14.59 -18.03 -10.15
C THR A 332 13.34 -18.66 -10.76
N SER A 333 12.47 -17.84 -11.36
CA SER A 333 11.42 -18.39 -12.22
C SER A 333 12.03 -18.84 -13.56
N PRO A 334 11.65 -20.00 -14.13
CA PRO A 334 11.99 -20.36 -15.49
C PRO A 334 11.51 -19.33 -16.53
N SER A 335 10.56 -18.46 -16.17
CA SER A 335 9.94 -17.45 -17.04
C SER A 335 10.56 -16.05 -16.93
N THR A 336 11.73 -15.85 -16.30
CA THR A 336 12.40 -14.54 -16.20
C THR A 336 12.95 -14.02 -17.55
N SER A 337 12.06 -13.75 -18.49
CA SER A 337 12.02 -12.41 -19.07
C SER A 337 11.58 -11.49 -17.94
N ARG A 338 12.28 -10.39 -17.67
CA ARG A 338 11.81 -9.36 -16.73
C ARG A 338 10.51 -8.77 -17.28
N CYS A 339 9.38 -9.45 -17.05
CA CYS A 339 8.07 -9.04 -17.52
C CYS A 339 7.53 -8.02 -16.53
N TRP A 340 7.51 -6.76 -16.98
CA TRP A 340 6.80 -5.68 -16.33
C TRP A 340 5.30 -5.91 -16.51
N ALA A 341 4.64 -6.55 -15.55
CA ALA A 341 3.18 -6.61 -15.53
C ALA A 341 2.65 -5.37 -14.82
N THR A 342 2.26 -4.35 -15.60
CA THR A 342 1.48 -3.22 -15.09
C THR A 342 0.07 -3.69 -14.73
N ALA A 343 -0.30 -3.66 -13.46
CA ALA A 343 -1.70 -3.69 -13.07
C ALA A 343 -2.32 -2.32 -13.43
N ARG A 344 -3.00 -2.24 -14.57
CA ARG A 344 -3.99 -1.16 -14.79
C ARG A 344 -5.29 -1.62 -14.17
N SER A 345 -5.87 -0.80 -13.30
CA SER A 345 -7.30 -0.91 -13.01
C SER A 345 -8.05 -0.58 -14.32
N THR A 346 -8.78 -1.54 -14.86
CA THR A 346 -9.68 -1.29 -15.99
C THR A 346 -11.11 -1.23 -15.47
N THR A 347 -11.54 -0.04 -15.11
CA THR A 347 -12.93 0.35 -15.39
C THR A 347 -13.05 0.56 -16.89
N THR A 348 -13.89 -0.28 -17.52
CA THR A 348 -14.38 -0.28 -18.92
C THR A 348 -13.72 -1.22 -19.94
N GLY A 349 -14.56 -2.12 -20.49
CA GLY A 349 -14.69 -2.43 -21.92
C GLY A 349 -13.56 -3.20 -22.61
N GLY A 350 -13.84 -4.46 -22.99
CA GLY A 350 -12.90 -5.38 -23.62
C GLY A 350 -12.36 -5.01 -25.00
N ALA A 351 -11.10 -5.39 -25.24
CA ALA A 351 -10.49 -5.77 -26.53
C ALA A 351 -9.13 -6.47 -26.26
N PRO A 352 -8.62 -7.35 -27.16
CA PRO A 352 -7.59 -8.34 -26.84
C PRO A 352 -6.16 -7.79 -26.76
N TYR A 353 -5.35 -8.43 -25.92
CA TYR A 353 -3.93 -8.17 -25.71
C TYR A 353 -3.09 -8.35 -26.98
N VAL A 354 -2.21 -7.38 -27.28
CA VAL A 354 -1.13 -7.54 -28.26
C VAL A 354 0.21 -7.56 -27.50
N LEU A 355 0.85 -8.72 -27.46
CA LEU A 355 2.18 -8.91 -26.89
C LEU A 355 3.23 -8.33 -27.86
N GLY A 356 3.84 -7.20 -27.49
CA GLY A 356 5.01 -6.66 -28.17
C GLY A 356 6.28 -7.38 -27.74
N ARG A 357 6.88 -8.18 -28.63
CA ARG A 357 8.17 -8.84 -28.41
C ARG A 357 9.27 -7.94 -28.96
N GLU A 358 10.12 -7.37 -28.12
CA GLU A 358 11.35 -6.71 -28.60
C GLU A 358 12.31 -7.77 -29.15
N ARG A 359 12.56 -7.71 -30.46
CA ARG A 359 13.66 -8.43 -31.11
C ARG A 359 14.95 -7.70 -30.76
N ARG A 360 15.93 -8.41 -30.21
CA ARG A 360 17.32 -7.95 -30.23
C ARG A 360 17.77 -7.79 -31.68
N SER A 361 18.16 -6.57 -32.06
CA SER A 361 18.82 -6.26 -33.33
C SER A 361 20.27 -6.80 -33.37
N PRO A 362 20.85 -6.96 -34.58
CA PRO A 362 21.73 -8.09 -34.89
C PRO A 362 23.21 -7.83 -34.65
N ASN A 363 23.94 -8.93 -34.42
CA ASN A 363 25.40 -8.97 -34.51
C ASN A 363 25.87 -8.60 -35.93
N PRO A 364 26.99 -7.88 -36.08
CA PRO A 364 27.49 -7.46 -37.39
C PRO A 364 28.09 -8.66 -38.14
N LEU A 365 27.56 -8.94 -39.33
CA LEU A 365 28.17 -9.85 -40.29
C LEU A 365 29.26 -9.12 -41.07
N THR A 366 30.40 -9.79 -41.09
CA THR A 366 31.66 -9.49 -41.76
C THR A 366 31.53 -9.25 -43.26
N SER A 367 32.32 -8.30 -43.75
CA SER A 367 32.59 -8.06 -45.17
C SER A 367 33.36 -9.23 -45.81
N SER A 368 32.93 -9.66 -46.98
CA SER A 368 33.82 -10.22 -48.01
C SER A 368 33.19 -10.09 -49.40
N ALA A 369 34.03 -9.58 -50.33
CA ALA A 369 33.99 -9.54 -51.79
C ALA A 369 32.94 -10.44 -52.50
N THR A 370 32.33 -10.03 -53.61
CA THR A 370 32.90 -9.47 -54.86
C THR A 370 31.90 -8.61 -55.63
#